data_AF-A0A330HW79-F1
#
_entry.id   AF-A0A330HW79-F1
#
_cell.length_a   1.000
_cell.length_b   1.000
_cell.length_c   1.000
_cell.angle_alpha   90.00
_cell.angle_beta   90.00
_cell.angle_gamma   90.00
#
_symmetry.space_group_name_H-M   'P 1'
#
loop_
_entity.id
_entity.type
_entity.pdbx_description
1 polymer ?
#
loop_
_entity_poly.entity_id
_entity_poly.type
_entity_poly.pdbx_seq_one_letter_code
_entity_poly.pdbx_strand_id
1 'polypeptide(L)'
;MAIATTMRPLVSLTLPDRGAARLATQLFLALAGTLLLTLSAKTKVLLGPVDISLQTLAVLLIASAFGLRLAVATLLLYLAEGAFGWPVFQGTPEKGIGVAYMLGSTGGYLAGFVVMAAIAGWAADRGWDRNPFKLLGAMLTGEIVMMAMGFAWLAVLIGPEKSWQFGVLPFIVGDLIKVALAASLVPAVWALLKRG
;
A
#
# COMPACT_ATOMS: atom_id res chain seq x y z
N MET A 1 13.03 -2.04 31.79
CA MET A 1 12.75 -2.72 30.50
C MET A 1 11.54 -2.09 29.77
N ALA A 2 11.41 -0.75 29.75
CA ALA A 2 10.18 -0.07 29.31
C ALA A 2 10.37 1.00 28.21
N ILE A 3 11.59 1.19 27.69
CA ILE A 3 11.89 2.29 26.75
C ILE A 3 12.02 1.80 25.29
N ALA A 4 12.21 0.50 25.05
CA ALA A 4 12.49 -0.06 23.73
C ALA A 4 11.26 -0.29 22.82
N THR A 5 10.03 -0.10 23.32
CA THR A 5 8.76 -0.25 22.58
C THR A 5 8.34 1.01 21.82
N THR A 6 9.12 2.09 21.87
CA THR A 6 8.71 3.43 21.42
C THR A 6 8.87 3.68 19.92
N MET A 7 9.70 2.91 19.21
CA MET A 7 9.97 3.12 17.77
C MET A 7 9.98 1.81 16.98
N ARG A 8 8.86 1.08 17.02
CA ARG A 8 8.67 -0.13 16.21
C ARG A 8 7.22 -0.26 15.71
N PRO A 9 7.01 -0.76 14.49
CA PRO A 9 5.70 -1.00 13.90
C PRO A 9 5.04 -2.25 14.50
N LEU A 10 3.76 -2.51 14.19
CA LEU A 10 2.99 -3.63 14.76
C LEU A 10 3.66 -5.00 14.56
N VAL A 11 4.29 -5.23 13.41
CA VAL A 11 4.98 -6.50 13.11
C VAL A 11 6.09 -6.82 14.10
N SER A 12 6.65 -5.83 14.78
CA SER A 12 7.67 -6.05 15.80
C SER A 12 7.19 -6.82 17.03
N LEU A 13 5.87 -6.91 17.23
CA LEU A 13 5.26 -7.66 18.32
C LEU A 13 5.27 -9.18 18.07
N THR A 14 5.37 -9.60 16.80
CA THR A 14 5.30 -11.02 16.40
C THR A 14 6.62 -11.56 15.85
N LEU A 15 7.58 -10.69 15.53
CA LEU A 15 8.85 -11.12 14.94
C LEU A 15 9.78 -11.79 15.97
N PRO A 16 10.27 -13.01 15.70
CA PRO A 16 11.34 -13.63 16.47
C PRO A 16 12.61 -12.76 16.50
N ASP A 17 13.40 -12.88 17.56
CA ASP A 17 14.57 -12.02 17.79
C ASP A 17 15.57 -12.08 16.63
N ARG A 18 16.01 -13.28 16.21
CA ARG A 18 16.98 -13.50 15.10
C ARG A 18 16.84 -14.90 14.47
N GLY A 19 17.51 -15.11 13.34
CA GLY A 19 17.71 -16.44 12.73
C GLY A 19 16.63 -16.86 11.72
N ALA A 20 16.61 -18.15 11.39
CA ALA A 20 15.75 -18.73 10.36
C ALA A 20 14.25 -18.50 10.64
N ALA A 21 13.83 -18.58 11.91
CA ALA A 21 12.44 -18.33 12.30
C ALA A 21 11.99 -16.90 11.94
N ARG A 22 12.85 -15.91 12.16
CA ARG A 22 12.54 -14.51 11.80
C ARG A 22 12.36 -14.35 10.30
N LEU A 23 13.26 -14.94 9.51
CA LEU A 23 13.16 -14.91 8.05
C LEU A 23 11.88 -15.61 7.57
N ALA A 24 11.56 -16.78 8.13
CA ALA A 24 10.34 -17.51 7.80
C ALA A 24 9.07 -16.68 8.10
N THR A 25 9.02 -16.01 9.25
CA THR A 25 7.90 -15.09 9.58
C THR A 25 7.83 -13.92 8.61
N GLN A 26 8.96 -13.31 8.24
CA GLN A 26 8.97 -12.20 7.27
C GLN A 26 8.51 -12.64 5.89
N LEU A 27 8.94 -13.81 5.41
CA LEU A 27 8.50 -14.38 4.14
C LEU A 27 7.01 -14.69 4.18
N PHE A 28 6.53 -15.32 5.24
CA PHE A 28 5.11 -15.59 5.43
C PHE A 28 4.28 -14.31 5.39
N LEU A 29 4.69 -13.27 6.12
CA LEU A 29 4.00 -11.98 6.14
C LEU A 29 4.06 -11.27 4.79
N ALA A 30 5.18 -11.35 4.07
CA ALA A 30 5.28 -10.80 2.72
C ALA A 30 4.28 -11.48 1.77
N LEU A 31 4.22 -12.81 1.75
CA LEU A 31 3.28 -13.58 0.95
C LEU A 31 1.81 -13.31 1.35
N ALA A 32 1.51 -13.24 2.65
CA ALA A 32 0.19 -12.87 3.13
C ALA A 32 -0.19 -11.45 2.70
N GLY A 33 0.79 -10.54 2.70
CA GLY A 33 0.64 -9.17 2.23
C GLY A 33 0.38 -9.08 0.72
N THR A 34 1.10 -9.85 -0.11
CA THR A 34 0.84 -9.87 -1.56
C THR A 34 -0.51 -10.50 -1.90
N LEU A 35 -0.94 -11.50 -1.14
CA LEU A 35 -2.30 -12.05 -1.24
C LEU A 35 -3.37 -11.00 -0.89
N LEU A 36 -3.20 -10.25 0.21
CA LEU A 36 -4.11 -9.17 0.58
C LEU A 36 -4.17 -8.06 -0.48
N LEU A 37 -3.01 -7.68 -1.05
CA LEU A 37 -2.93 -6.73 -2.16
C LEU A 37 -3.66 -7.26 -3.39
N THR A 38 -3.49 -8.54 -3.71
CA THR A 38 -4.19 -9.18 -4.83
C THR A 38 -5.70 -9.14 -4.64
N LEU A 39 -6.20 -9.62 -3.49
CA LEU A 39 -7.63 -9.63 -3.20
C LEU A 39 -8.24 -8.23 -3.24
N SER A 40 -7.58 -7.25 -2.61
CA SER A 40 -8.04 -5.85 -2.60
C SER A 40 -7.99 -5.20 -3.98
N ALA A 41 -7.04 -5.56 -4.85
CA ALA A 41 -6.99 -5.13 -6.25
C ALA A 41 -8.11 -5.74 -7.10
N LYS A 42 -8.60 -6.94 -6.75
CA LYS A 42 -9.77 -7.56 -7.41
C LYS A 42 -11.09 -6.97 -6.93
N THR A 43 -11.17 -6.46 -5.70
CA THR A 43 -12.35 -5.75 -5.20
C THR A 43 -12.39 -4.33 -5.75
N LYS A 44 -12.99 -4.18 -6.93
CA LYS A 44 -12.95 -2.94 -7.71
C LYS A 44 -14.28 -2.53 -8.32
N VAL A 45 -14.40 -1.24 -8.62
CA VAL A 45 -15.46 -0.64 -9.43
C VAL A 45 -14.84 -0.22 -10.76
N LEU A 46 -15.45 -0.68 -11.86
CA LEU A 46 -14.96 -0.42 -13.22
C LEU A 46 -15.22 1.03 -13.61
N LEU A 47 -14.19 1.77 -14.00
CA LEU A 47 -14.29 3.19 -14.39
C LEU A 47 -13.64 3.52 -15.75
N GLY A 48 -13.01 2.54 -16.39
CA GLY A 48 -12.38 2.69 -17.70
C GLY A 48 -10.86 2.49 -17.63
N PRO A 49 -10.03 3.51 -17.91
CA PRO A 49 -8.57 3.35 -17.96
C PRO A 49 -7.95 2.87 -16.65
N VAL A 50 -8.44 3.38 -15.52
CA VAL A 50 -8.02 3.02 -14.16
C VAL A 50 -9.27 2.74 -13.34
N ASP A 51 -9.34 1.57 -12.70
CA ASP A 51 -10.48 1.19 -11.87
C ASP A 51 -10.24 1.66 -10.42
N ILE A 52 -11.31 1.99 -9.68
CA ILE A 52 -11.20 2.21 -8.23
C ILE A 52 -11.19 0.86 -7.53
N SER A 53 -10.23 0.62 -6.64
CA SER A 53 -10.15 -0.61 -5.84
C SER A 53 -9.92 -0.33 -4.36
N LEU A 54 -9.95 -1.39 -3.54
CA LEU A 54 -9.54 -1.35 -2.14
C LEU A 54 -8.01 -1.41 -1.96
N GLN A 55 -7.24 -1.47 -3.05
CA GLN A 55 -5.80 -1.68 -3.00
C GLN A 55 -5.06 -0.57 -2.25
N THR A 56 -5.44 0.70 -2.45
CA THR A 56 -4.86 1.84 -1.73
C THR A 56 -4.98 1.67 -0.21
N LEU A 57 -6.16 1.24 0.27
CA LEU A 57 -6.38 0.94 1.69
C LEU A 57 -5.46 -0.19 2.18
N ALA A 58 -5.37 -1.28 1.41
CA ALA A 58 -4.51 -2.41 1.76
C ALA A 58 -3.02 -2.00 1.84
N VAL A 59 -2.53 -1.18 0.90
CA VAL A 59 -1.15 -0.66 0.93
C VAL A 59 -0.89 0.13 2.22
N LEU A 60 -1.77 1.04 2.59
CA LEU A 60 -1.63 1.88 3.80
C LEU A 60 -1.63 1.04 5.09
N LEU A 61 -2.51 0.03 5.16
CA LEU A 61 -2.59 -0.89 6.30
C LEU A 61 -1.35 -1.78 6.39
N ILE A 62 -0.92 -2.38 5.28
CA ILE A 62 0.31 -3.20 5.21
C ILE A 62 1.51 -2.35 5.61
N ALA A 63 1.65 -1.15 5.05
CA ALA A 63 2.76 -0.26 5.34
C ALA A 63 2.84 0.08 6.83
N SER A 64 1.71 0.44 7.42
CA SER A 64 1.66 0.81 8.84
C SER A 64 1.87 -0.38 9.76
N ALA A 65 1.42 -1.57 9.38
CA ALA A 65 1.61 -2.78 10.18
C ALA A 65 3.04 -3.33 10.07
N PHE A 66 3.61 -3.34 8.86
CA PHE A 66 4.88 -4.02 8.55
C PHE A 66 6.10 -3.10 8.74
N GLY A 67 5.90 -1.79 8.77
CA GLY A 67 6.99 -0.80 8.76
C GLY A 67 7.67 -0.72 7.40
N LEU A 68 8.66 0.17 7.28
CA LEU A 68 9.26 0.56 5.99
C LEU A 68 9.81 -0.64 5.21
N ARG A 69 10.72 -1.40 5.84
CA ARG A 69 11.51 -2.41 5.13
C ARG A 69 10.66 -3.57 4.62
N LEU A 70 9.80 -4.12 5.49
CA LEU A 70 8.98 -5.26 5.13
C LEU A 70 7.84 -4.86 4.19
N ALA A 71 7.21 -3.69 4.38
CA ALA A 71 6.17 -3.23 3.47
C ALA A 71 6.68 -2.98 2.04
N VAL A 72 7.84 -2.31 1.90
CA VAL A 72 8.46 -2.12 0.58
C VAL A 72 8.84 -3.46 -0.04
N ALA A 73 9.42 -4.39 0.73
CA ALA A 73 9.71 -5.74 0.25
C ALA A 73 8.45 -6.49 -0.22
N THR A 74 7.35 -6.38 0.52
CA THR A 74 6.04 -6.95 0.13
C THR A 74 5.53 -6.35 -1.17
N LEU A 75 5.60 -5.03 -1.34
CA LEU A 75 5.15 -4.39 -2.58
C LEU A 75 6.05 -4.74 -3.77
N LEU A 76 7.36 -4.82 -3.58
CA LEU A 76 8.29 -5.27 -4.62
C LEU A 76 8.06 -6.73 -5.00
N LEU A 77 7.76 -7.61 -4.03
CA LEU A 77 7.37 -8.99 -4.29
C LEU A 77 6.07 -9.04 -5.10
N TYR A 78 5.06 -8.26 -4.73
CA TYR A 78 3.79 -8.15 -5.47
C TYR A 78 4.01 -7.68 -6.92
N LEU A 79 4.90 -6.69 -7.14
CA LEU A 79 5.27 -6.26 -8.49
C LEU A 79 6.02 -7.36 -9.25
N ALA A 80 6.89 -8.12 -8.58
CA ALA A 80 7.60 -9.24 -9.18
C ALA A 80 6.65 -10.38 -9.59
N GLU A 81 5.71 -10.77 -8.74
CA GLU A 81 4.65 -11.75 -9.06
C GLU A 81 3.90 -11.35 -10.33
N GLY A 82 3.48 -10.08 -10.43
CA GLY A 82 2.80 -9.56 -11.61
C GLY A 82 3.70 -9.50 -12.84
N ALA A 83 4.99 -9.14 -12.69
CA ALA A 83 5.97 -9.15 -13.77
C ALA A 83 6.21 -10.56 -14.35
N PHE A 84 6.18 -11.59 -13.49
CA PHE A 84 6.21 -13.01 -13.88
C PHE A 84 4.94 -13.48 -14.59
N GLY A 85 3.93 -12.63 -14.72
CA GLY A 85 2.69 -12.91 -15.44
C GLY A 85 1.56 -13.46 -14.58
N TRP A 86 1.73 -13.50 -13.25
CA TRP A 86 0.63 -13.89 -12.37
C TRP A 86 -0.46 -12.81 -12.37
N PRO A 87 -1.75 -13.18 -12.35
CA PRO A 87 -2.86 -12.24 -12.46
C PRO A 87 -3.14 -11.56 -11.10
N VAL A 88 -2.15 -10.88 -10.54
CA VAL A 88 -2.24 -10.25 -9.20
C VAL A 88 -2.75 -8.82 -9.24
N PHE A 89 -2.55 -8.11 -10.37
CA PHE A 89 -2.96 -6.70 -10.51
C PHE A 89 -4.46 -6.54 -10.79
N GLN A 90 -4.96 -5.32 -10.60
CA GLN A 90 -6.36 -5.00 -10.84
C GLN A 90 -6.77 -5.24 -12.30
N GLY A 91 -7.87 -5.97 -12.51
CA GLY A 91 -8.36 -6.30 -13.86
C GLY A 91 -7.45 -7.17 -14.70
N THR A 92 -6.49 -7.85 -14.09
CA THR A 92 -5.81 -8.98 -14.74
C THR A 92 -6.62 -10.26 -14.53
N PRO A 93 -6.63 -11.19 -15.50
CA PRO A 93 -5.91 -11.15 -16.77
C PRO A 93 -6.60 -10.33 -17.88
N GLU A 94 -7.80 -9.80 -17.66
CA GLU A 94 -8.65 -9.22 -18.72
C GLU A 94 -8.04 -7.97 -19.39
N LYS A 95 -7.27 -7.18 -18.63
CA LYS A 95 -6.54 -5.98 -19.08
C LYS A 95 -5.07 -6.27 -19.39
N GLY A 96 -4.69 -7.54 -19.56
CA GLY A 96 -3.32 -7.99 -19.79
C GLY A 96 -2.64 -8.53 -18.53
N ILE A 97 -1.39 -8.98 -18.67
CA ILE A 97 -0.54 -9.54 -17.60
C ILE A 97 0.92 -9.16 -17.83
N GLY A 98 1.78 -9.44 -16.84
CA GLY A 98 3.22 -9.31 -17.00
C GLY A 98 3.71 -7.86 -17.03
N VAL A 99 4.94 -7.69 -17.51
CA VAL A 99 5.55 -6.37 -17.71
C VAL A 99 4.72 -5.48 -18.66
N ALA A 100 4.07 -6.07 -19.67
CA ALA A 100 3.20 -5.32 -20.58
C ALA A 100 2.04 -4.63 -19.86
N TYR A 101 1.42 -5.30 -18.87
CA TYR A 101 0.41 -4.67 -18.01
C TYR A 101 1.01 -3.52 -17.20
N MET A 102 2.21 -3.71 -16.63
CA MET A 102 2.88 -2.71 -15.80
C MET A 102 3.27 -1.45 -16.59
N LEU A 103 3.41 -1.55 -17.91
CA LEU A 103 3.63 -0.42 -18.81
C LEU A 103 2.32 0.18 -19.35
N GLY A 104 1.15 -0.33 -18.92
CA GLY A 104 -0.16 0.16 -19.28
C GLY A 104 -0.63 1.36 -18.43
N SER A 105 -1.93 1.64 -18.44
CA SER A 105 -2.52 2.82 -17.78
C SER A 105 -2.29 2.91 -16.26
N THR A 106 -1.97 1.80 -15.60
CA THR A 106 -1.80 1.72 -14.14
C THR A 106 -0.34 1.76 -13.68
N GLY A 107 0.63 1.78 -14.59
CA GLY A 107 2.06 1.64 -14.28
C GLY A 107 2.59 2.65 -13.26
N GLY A 108 2.26 3.93 -13.43
CA GLY A 108 2.65 4.97 -12.49
C GLY A 108 2.08 4.79 -11.09
N TYR A 109 0.86 4.26 -10.97
CA TYR A 109 0.23 3.97 -9.68
C TYR A 109 0.90 2.78 -8.98
N LEU A 110 1.26 1.74 -9.73
CA LEU A 110 2.00 0.58 -9.21
C LEU A 110 3.35 1.00 -8.61
N ALA A 111 4.11 1.83 -9.32
CA ALA A 111 5.35 2.41 -8.79
C ALA A 111 5.07 3.35 -7.60
N GLY A 112 4.03 4.16 -7.69
CA GLY A 112 3.56 5.05 -6.63
C GLY A 112 3.19 4.31 -5.33
N PHE A 113 2.61 3.11 -5.41
CA PHE A 113 2.29 2.30 -4.24
C PHE A 113 3.52 1.86 -3.45
N VAL A 114 4.65 1.62 -4.12
CA VAL A 114 5.92 1.33 -3.44
C VAL A 114 6.37 2.55 -2.63
N VAL A 115 6.26 3.76 -3.21
CA VAL A 115 6.64 5.01 -2.55
C VAL A 115 5.68 5.36 -1.40
N MET A 116 4.38 5.17 -1.59
CA MET A 116 3.37 5.27 -0.54
C MET A 116 3.68 4.34 0.63
N ALA A 117 3.98 3.07 0.34
CA ALA A 117 4.35 2.09 1.36
C ALA A 117 5.62 2.51 2.11
N ALA A 118 6.59 3.10 1.42
CA ALA A 118 7.78 3.63 2.05
C ALA A 118 7.47 4.79 3.00
N ILE A 119 6.65 5.76 2.58
CA ILE A 119 6.29 6.92 3.40
C ILE A 119 5.50 6.50 4.65
N ALA A 120 4.45 5.70 4.47
CA ALA A 120 3.60 5.24 5.58
C ALA A 120 4.37 4.29 6.52
N GLY A 121 5.17 3.37 5.97
CA GLY A 121 5.99 2.45 6.77
C GLY A 121 7.09 3.17 7.56
N TRP A 122 7.72 4.19 6.97
CA TRP A 122 8.70 5.05 7.66
C TRP A 122 8.08 5.80 8.85
N ALA A 123 6.83 6.23 8.71
CA ALA A 123 6.09 6.90 9.78
C ALA A 123 5.73 5.91 10.90
N ALA A 124 5.31 4.69 10.56
CA ALA A 124 5.03 3.63 11.52
C ALA A 124 6.29 3.21 12.31
N ASP A 125 7.46 3.13 11.66
CA ASP A 125 8.73 2.86 12.33
C ASP A 125 9.09 3.95 13.36
N ARG A 126 8.57 5.17 13.21
CA ARG A 126 8.72 6.30 14.16
C ARG A 126 7.61 6.37 15.21
N GLY A 127 6.72 5.39 15.23
CA GLY A 127 5.60 5.33 16.16
C GLY A 127 4.48 6.33 15.87
N TRP A 128 4.44 6.92 14.67
CA TRP A 128 3.35 7.83 14.28
C TRP A 128 2.02 7.10 14.17
N ASP A 129 2.06 5.79 13.93
CA ASP A 129 0.92 4.86 13.89
C ASP A 129 0.13 4.74 15.20
N ARG A 130 0.61 5.35 16.28
CA ARG A 130 -0.09 5.46 17.58
C ARG A 130 -0.90 6.76 17.71
N ASN A 131 -0.74 7.71 16.79
CA ASN A 131 -1.45 8.99 16.79
C ASN A 131 -2.18 9.16 15.44
N PRO A 132 -3.52 9.22 15.43
CA PRO A 132 -4.28 9.24 14.19
C PRO A 132 -3.94 10.44 13.30
N PHE A 133 -3.66 11.62 13.85
CA PHE A 133 -3.35 12.81 13.05
C PHE A 133 -1.96 12.76 12.42
N LYS A 134 -0.96 12.25 13.15
CA LYS A 134 0.39 12.05 12.59
C LYS A 134 0.37 11.01 11.48
N LEU A 135 -0.32 9.89 11.72
CA LEU A 135 -0.45 8.83 10.71
C LEU A 135 -1.23 9.34 9.49
N LEU A 136 -2.34 10.06 9.70
CA LEU A 136 -3.13 10.68 8.64
C LEU A 136 -2.27 11.57 7.73
N GLY A 137 -1.43 12.44 8.31
CA GLY A 137 -0.54 13.30 7.54
C GLY A 137 0.45 12.52 6.67
N ALA A 138 1.06 11.47 7.22
CA ALA A 138 1.97 10.61 6.45
C ALA A 138 1.25 9.84 5.33
N MET A 139 0.05 9.31 5.62
CA MET A 139 -0.76 8.58 4.63
C MET A 139 -1.25 9.49 3.51
N LEU A 140 -1.72 10.70 3.82
CA LEU A 140 -2.09 11.71 2.81
C LEU A 140 -0.90 12.10 1.94
N THR A 141 0.29 12.22 2.53
CA THR A 141 1.52 12.50 1.76
C THR A 141 1.81 11.35 0.80
N GLY A 142 1.74 10.10 1.27
CA GLY A 142 1.90 8.91 0.43
C GLY A 142 0.86 8.83 -0.69
N GLU A 143 -0.38 9.16 -0.40
CA GLU A 143 -1.50 9.24 -1.35
C GLU A 143 -1.23 10.25 -2.46
N ILE A 144 -0.85 11.47 -2.08
CA ILE A 144 -0.56 12.55 -3.04
C ILE A 144 0.61 12.15 -3.94
N VAL A 145 1.69 11.56 -3.39
CA VAL A 145 2.84 11.15 -4.19
C VAL A 145 2.47 10.01 -5.15
N MET A 146 1.75 8.99 -4.66
CA MET A 146 1.27 7.89 -5.50
C MET A 146 0.37 8.40 -6.63
N MET A 147 -0.59 9.27 -6.31
CA MET A 147 -1.51 9.86 -7.28
C MET A 147 -0.78 10.73 -8.31
N ALA A 148 0.22 11.51 -7.88
CA ALA A 148 1.04 12.33 -8.78
C ALA A 148 1.85 11.46 -9.76
N MET A 149 2.43 10.35 -9.29
CA MET A 149 3.15 9.39 -10.15
C MET A 149 2.20 8.71 -11.14
N GLY A 150 1.02 8.29 -10.67
CA GLY A 150 -0.03 7.73 -11.52
C GLY A 150 -0.50 8.70 -12.59
N PHE A 151 -0.83 9.94 -12.19
CA PHE A 151 -1.24 11.01 -13.09
C PHE A 151 -0.17 11.32 -14.14
N ALA A 152 1.10 11.51 -13.73
CA ALA A 152 2.18 11.85 -14.63
C ALA A 152 2.40 10.75 -15.68
N TRP A 153 2.38 9.49 -15.26
CA TRP A 153 2.47 8.34 -16.16
C TRP A 153 1.30 8.29 -17.15
N LEU A 154 0.07 8.36 -16.64
CA LEU A 154 -1.12 8.28 -17.46
C LEU A 154 -1.25 9.47 -18.41
N ALA A 155 -0.80 10.66 -18.00
CA ALA A 155 -0.79 11.86 -18.84
C ALA A 155 0.11 11.70 -20.07
N VAL A 156 1.23 10.98 -19.96
CA VAL A 156 2.08 10.65 -21.11
C VAL A 156 1.36 9.73 -22.11
N LEU A 157 0.48 8.85 -21.62
CA LEU A 157 -0.23 7.87 -22.46
C LEU A 157 -1.48 8.45 -23.14
N ILE A 158 -2.26 9.28 -22.43
CA ILE A 158 -3.59 9.70 -22.89
C ILE A 158 -3.84 11.22 -22.82
N GLY A 159 -2.84 12.01 -22.45
CA GLY A 159 -2.93 13.46 -22.27
C GLY A 159 -3.35 13.87 -20.85
N PRO A 160 -2.94 15.06 -20.38
CA PRO A 160 -3.15 15.50 -18.99
C PRO A 160 -4.64 15.70 -18.64
N GLU A 161 -5.47 16.15 -19.56
CA GLU A 161 -6.91 16.37 -19.32
C GLU A 161 -7.62 15.04 -19.03
N LYS A 162 -7.37 14.02 -19.86
CA LYS A 162 -7.94 12.69 -19.65
C LYS A 162 -7.32 12.00 -18.43
N SER A 163 -6.02 12.19 -18.19
CA SER A 163 -5.37 11.66 -16.98
C SER A 163 -5.99 12.24 -15.71
N TRP A 164 -6.33 13.53 -15.69
CA TRP A 164 -7.05 14.13 -14.58
C TRP A 164 -8.46 13.53 -14.42
N GLN A 165 -9.23 13.49 -15.51
CA GLN A 165 -10.62 13.02 -15.52
C GLN A 165 -10.77 11.56 -15.11
N PHE A 166 -9.87 10.69 -15.55
CA PHE A 166 -9.98 9.23 -15.36
C PHE A 166 -8.98 8.67 -14.34
N GLY A 167 -7.95 9.43 -13.98
CA GLY A 167 -6.85 8.97 -13.14
C GLY A 167 -6.71 9.71 -11.81
N VAL A 168 -7.44 10.81 -11.58
CA VAL A 168 -7.38 11.55 -10.31
C VAL A 168 -8.77 11.85 -9.77
N LEU A 169 -9.59 12.56 -10.54
CA LEU A 169 -10.88 13.08 -10.07
C LEU A 169 -11.80 12.01 -9.44
N PRO A 170 -11.95 10.79 -10.00
CA PRO A 170 -12.83 9.77 -9.42
C PRO A 170 -12.33 9.23 -8.07
N PHE A 171 -11.03 9.34 -7.82
CA PHE A 171 -10.36 8.69 -6.69
C PHE A 171 -10.38 9.55 -5.43
N ILE A 172 -10.43 10.88 -5.55
CA ILE A 172 -10.27 11.84 -4.44
C ILE A 172 -11.14 11.47 -3.23
N VAL A 173 -12.46 11.34 -3.41
CA VAL A 173 -13.37 11.08 -2.30
C VAL A 173 -13.13 9.70 -1.69
N GLY A 174 -12.98 8.68 -2.55
CA GLY A 174 -12.76 7.30 -2.10
C GLY A 174 -11.45 7.14 -1.35
N ASP A 175 -10.38 7.79 -1.81
CA ASP A 175 -9.06 7.69 -1.20
C ASP A 175 -8.96 8.50 0.08
N LEU A 176 -9.61 9.66 0.18
CA LEU A 176 -9.73 10.38 1.46
C LEU A 176 -10.43 9.51 2.52
N ILE A 177 -11.49 8.79 2.15
CA ILE A 177 -12.18 7.87 3.06
C ILE A 177 -11.24 6.72 3.47
N LYS A 178 -10.54 6.10 2.51
CA LYS A 178 -9.59 4.99 2.79
C LYS A 178 -8.44 5.44 3.68
N VAL A 179 -7.87 6.61 3.43
CA VAL A 179 -6.79 7.20 4.23
C VAL A 179 -7.28 7.50 5.64
N ALA A 180 -8.46 8.11 5.80
CA ALA A 180 -9.05 8.35 7.12
C ALA A 180 -9.34 7.04 7.88
N LEU A 181 -9.85 6.03 7.17
CA LEU A 181 -10.11 4.70 7.73
C LEU A 181 -8.81 4.04 8.22
N ALA A 182 -7.77 4.00 7.37
CA ALA A 182 -6.48 3.43 7.74
C ALA A 182 -5.84 4.18 8.92
N ALA A 183 -5.86 5.52 8.90
CA ALA A 183 -5.32 6.37 9.94
C ALA A 183 -6.06 6.23 11.28
N SER A 184 -7.31 5.74 11.27
CA SER A 184 -8.11 5.49 12.47
C SER A 184 -7.96 4.06 12.99
N LEU A 185 -7.96 3.06 12.10
CA LEU A 185 -7.89 1.65 12.46
C LEU A 185 -6.56 1.28 13.12
N VAL A 186 -5.43 1.76 12.59
CA VAL A 186 -4.11 1.35 13.11
C VAL A 186 -3.87 1.84 14.55
N PRO A 187 -4.12 3.11 14.91
CA PRO A 187 -4.04 3.55 16.31
C PRO A 187 -5.05 2.83 17.22
N ALA A 188 -6.24 2.49 16.71
CA ALA A 188 -7.23 1.74 17.47
C ALA A 188 -6.71 0.34 17.85
N VAL A 189 -6.04 -0.37 16.92
CA VAL A 189 -5.38 -1.65 17.22
C VAL A 189 -4.33 -1.47 18.32
N TRP A 190 -3.49 -0.44 18.24
CA TRP A 190 -2.53 -0.13 19.32
C TRP A 190 -3.20 0.16 20.66
N ALA A 191 -4.34 0.85 20.67
CA ALA A 191 -5.08 1.15 21.89
C ALA A 191 -5.66 -0.11 22.54
N LEU A 192 -6.14 -1.07 21.74
CA LEU A 192 -6.62 -2.36 22.22
C LEU A 192 -5.48 -3.21 22.81
N LEU A 193 -4.32 -3.25 22.15
CA LEU A 193 -3.15 -4.00 22.62
C LEU A 193 -2.56 -3.46 23.92
N LYS A 194 -2.76 -2.18 24.26
CA LYS A 194 -2.34 -1.60 25.54
C LYS A 194 -3.26 -1.95 26.71
N ARG A 195 -4.46 -2.47 26.44
CA ARG A 195 -5.49 -2.77 27.45
C ARG A 195 -5.47 -4.23 27.91
N GLY A 196 -4.77 -5.11 27.20
CA GLY A 196 -4.53 -6.51 27.57
C GLY A 196 -3.14 -6.70 28.15
#